data_AF-A0A4S2JQL4-F1
#
_entry.id   AF-A0A4S2JQL4-F1
#
_cell.length_a   1.000
_cell.length_b   1.000
_cell.length_c   1.000
_cell.angle_alpha   90.00
_cell.angle_beta   90.00
_cell.angle_gamma   90.00
#
_symmetry.space_group_name_H-M   'P 1'
#
loop_
_entity.id
_entity.type
_entity.pdbx_description
1 polymer ?
#
loop_
_entity_poly.entity_id
_entity_poly.type
_entity_poly.pdbx_seq_one_letter_code
_entity_poly.pdbx_strand_id
1 'polypeptide(L)'
;MDTEIDQNLEQITREYVDFLDDVEDQGIYATMVKNMIQEEKYRLVVNINDLRRKNPVRTASLLNNSFEEQLAFQNALNQYISSVDIDYAKGNKEFFVAFEGSFGNKHVTPRTLTSRFKKFIYEHDSFCCITGLIKMCTF
;
A
#
# COMPACT_ATOMS: atom_id res chain seq x y z
N MET A 1 23.19 12.05 7.48
CA MET A 1 22.08 12.41 6.57
C MET A 1 21.48 11.18 5.91
N ASP A 2 22.24 10.21 5.40
CA ASP A 2 21.67 8.93 4.91
C ASP A 2 21.08 8.04 6.03
N THR A 3 21.66 8.08 7.23
CA THR A 3 21.22 7.27 8.38
C THR A 3 19.88 7.68 8.98
N GLU A 4 19.46 8.93 8.78
CA GLU A 4 18.22 9.47 9.37
C GLU A 4 16.98 9.13 8.52
N ILE A 5 17.17 9.05 7.21
CA ILE A 5 16.14 8.67 6.24
C ILE A 5 15.83 7.17 6.39
N ASP A 6 16.88 6.35 6.53
CA ASP A 6 16.76 4.91 6.76
C ASP A 6 16.02 4.60 8.07
N GLN A 7 16.36 5.30 9.15
CA GLN A 7 15.66 5.17 10.44
C GLN A 7 14.18 5.54 10.37
N ASN A 8 13.82 6.57 9.59
CA ASN A 8 12.42 6.94 9.42
C ASN A 8 11.65 5.89 8.62
N LEU A 9 12.27 5.36 7.56
CA LEU A 9 11.70 4.29 6.73
C LEU A 9 11.51 3.00 7.53
N GLU A 10 12.47 2.62 8.37
CA GLU A 10 12.35 1.48 9.27
C GLU A 10 11.21 1.64 10.28
N GLN A 11 11.05 2.86 10.82
CA GLN A 11 9.95 3.15 11.74
C GLN A 11 8.59 3.04 11.06
N ILE A 12 8.45 3.60 9.85
CA ILE A 12 7.24 3.48 9.02
C ILE A 12 6.95 2.00 8.70
N THR A 13 7.98 1.26 8.30
CA THR A 13 7.89 -0.17 7.99
C THR A 13 7.37 -0.94 9.19
N ARG A 14 7.90 -0.66 10.40
CA ARG A 14 7.45 -1.31 11.64
C ARG A 14 5.98 -1.03 11.95
N GLU A 15 5.53 0.21 11.77
CA GLU A 15 4.11 0.56 11.94
C GLU A 15 3.21 -0.19 10.95
N TYR A 16 3.67 -0.43 9.73
CA TYR A 16 2.94 -1.24 8.75
C TYR A 16 2.94 -2.73 9.06
N VAL A 17 4.02 -3.27 9.63
CA VAL A 17 4.03 -4.66 10.13
C VAL A 17 3.03 -4.83 11.26
N ASP A 18 3.00 -3.90 12.22
CA ASP A 18 2.02 -3.87 13.32
C ASP A 18 0.57 -3.75 12.78
N PHE A 19 0.36 -2.95 11.74
CA PHE A 19 -0.94 -2.87 11.08
C PHE A 19 -1.38 -4.22 10.47
N LEU A 20 -0.46 -4.94 9.81
CA LEU A 20 -0.70 -6.23 9.18
C LEU A 20 -0.93 -7.36 10.20
N ASP A 21 -0.27 -7.28 11.36
CA ASP A 21 -0.43 -8.21 12.47
C ASP A 21 -1.69 -7.92 13.28
N ASP A 22 -2.83 -7.96 12.61
CA ASP A 22 -4.15 -7.61 13.16
C ASP A 22 -4.75 -8.70 14.08
N VAL A 23 -3.91 -9.55 14.68
CA VAL A 23 -4.35 -10.72 15.46
C VAL A 23 -5.17 -10.31 16.69
N GLU A 24 -4.91 -9.12 17.25
CA GLU A 24 -5.61 -8.60 18.42
C GLU A 24 -6.91 -7.84 18.11
N ASP A 25 -7.20 -7.50 16.85
CA ASP A 25 -8.43 -6.80 16.43
C ASP A 25 -9.40 -7.78 15.73
N GLN A 26 -9.42 -7.81 14.39
CA GLN A 26 -10.34 -8.64 13.61
C GLN A 26 -9.63 -9.79 12.88
N GLY A 27 -8.30 -9.81 12.85
CA GLY A 27 -7.50 -10.87 12.23
C GLY A 27 -7.70 -10.97 10.71
N ILE A 28 -8.27 -9.94 10.08
CA ILE A 28 -8.65 -9.95 8.67
C ILE A 28 -7.40 -10.00 7.80
N TYR A 29 -6.45 -9.09 8.03
CA TYR A 29 -5.22 -8.99 7.22
C TYR A 29 -4.31 -10.21 7.41
N ALA A 30 -4.15 -10.70 8.63
CA ALA A 30 -3.42 -11.94 8.90
C ALA A 30 -4.03 -13.14 8.16
N THR A 31 -5.36 -13.22 8.08
CA THR A 31 -6.06 -14.27 7.32
C THR A 31 -5.90 -14.07 5.81
N MET A 32 -5.99 -12.82 5.32
CA MET A 32 -5.77 -12.49 3.91
C MET A 32 -4.36 -12.84 3.44
N VAL A 33 -3.33 -12.60 4.25
CA VAL A 33 -1.95 -12.99 3.95
C VAL A 33 -1.80 -14.51 3.87
N LYS A 34 -2.41 -15.26 4.82
CA LYS A 34 -2.41 -16.73 4.76
C LYS A 34 -3.10 -17.25 3.50
N ASN A 35 -4.24 -16.68 3.12
CA ASN A 35 -4.94 -17.03 1.88
C ASN A 35 -4.11 -16.68 0.65
N MET A 36 -3.42 -15.52 0.65
CA MET A 36 -2.53 -15.10 -0.41
C MET A 36 -1.38 -16.09 -0.63
N ILE A 37 -0.77 -16.59 0.46
CA ILE A 37 0.28 -17.61 0.41
C ILE A 37 -0.28 -18.92 -0.15
N GLN A 38 -1.46 -19.37 0.32
CA GLN A 38 -2.11 -20.60 -0.16
C GLN A 38 -2.49 -20.54 -1.64
N GLU A 39 -2.92 -19.38 -2.13
CA GLU A 39 -3.27 -19.16 -3.54
C GLU A 39 -2.08 -18.73 -4.42
N GLU A 40 -0.86 -18.70 -3.86
CA GLU A 40 0.37 -18.22 -4.51
C GLU A 40 0.24 -16.83 -5.16
N LYS A 41 -0.59 -15.97 -4.59
CA LYS A 41 -0.80 -14.59 -5.06
C LYS A 41 0.34 -13.71 -4.56
N TYR A 42 0.75 -12.76 -5.39
CA TYR A 42 1.83 -11.82 -5.09
C TYR A 42 1.33 -10.41 -4.72
N ARG A 43 0.00 -10.22 -4.59
CA ARG A 43 -0.60 -8.92 -4.32
C ARG A 43 -1.61 -8.97 -3.18
N LEU A 44 -1.35 -8.24 -2.11
CA LEU A 44 -2.30 -8.03 -1.01
C LEU A 44 -3.16 -6.80 -1.29
N VAL A 45 -4.47 -6.88 -1.06
CA VAL A 45 -5.38 -5.73 -1.15
C VAL A 45 -5.65 -5.20 0.25
N VAL A 46 -5.41 -3.92 0.48
CA VAL A 46 -5.52 -3.26 1.78
C VAL A 46 -6.56 -2.15 1.73
N ASN A 47 -7.44 -2.09 2.72
CA ASN A 47 -8.46 -1.06 2.80
C ASN A 47 -7.92 0.21 3.49
N ILE A 48 -7.89 1.33 2.76
CA ILE A 48 -7.42 2.63 3.29
C ILE A 48 -8.31 3.13 4.43
N ASN A 49 -9.58 2.73 4.48
CA ASN A 49 -10.46 3.15 5.57
C ASN A 49 -10.02 2.56 6.92
N ASP A 50 -9.50 1.32 6.92
CA ASP A 50 -9.00 0.68 8.14
C ASP A 50 -7.68 1.31 8.57
N LEU A 51 -6.79 1.60 7.61
CA LEU A 51 -5.57 2.35 7.89
C LEU A 51 -5.89 3.74 8.48
N ARG A 52 -6.97 4.38 8.05
CA ARG A 52 -7.41 5.68 8.59
C ARG A 52 -7.96 5.58 10.00
N ARG A 53 -8.59 4.46 10.36
CA ARG A 53 -9.11 4.19 11.70
C ARG A 53 -7.98 3.92 12.69
N LYS A 54 -6.99 3.12 12.29
CA LYS A 54 -5.79 2.84 13.10
C LYS A 54 -4.89 4.07 13.18
N ASN A 55 -4.40 4.55 12.03
CA ASN A 55 -3.43 5.64 11.93
C ASN A 55 -3.84 6.69 10.88
N PRO A 56 -4.62 7.72 11.26
CA PRO A 56 -5.04 8.76 10.32
C PRO A 56 -3.88 9.60 9.80
N VAL A 57 -2.82 9.78 10.59
CA VAL A 57 -1.59 10.49 10.19
C VAL A 57 -0.88 9.75 9.05
N ARG A 58 -0.70 8.42 9.19
CA ARG A 58 -0.08 7.59 8.15
C ARG A 58 -0.90 7.54 6.89
N THR A 59 -2.24 7.48 7.01
CA THR A 59 -3.11 7.57 5.84
C THR A 59 -2.95 8.90 5.09
N ALA A 60 -2.80 10.02 5.81
CA ALA A 60 -2.53 11.31 5.17
C ALA A 60 -1.15 11.35 4.50
N SER A 61 -0.12 10.76 5.12
CA SER A 61 1.20 10.60 4.51
C SER A 61 1.15 9.74 3.26
N LEU A 62 0.51 8.56 3.30
CA LEU A 62 0.33 7.68 2.15
C LEU A 62 -0.35 8.38 0.97
N LEU A 63 -1.32 9.26 1.24
CA LEU A 63 -1.98 10.01 0.17
C LEU A 63 -1.10 11.11 -0.42
N ASN A 64 -0.18 11.70 0.34
CA ASN A 64 0.62 12.86 -0.07
C ASN A 64 2.04 12.53 -0.53
N ASN A 65 2.61 11.44 -0.01
CA ASN A 65 3.91 10.89 -0.36
C ASN A 65 3.78 9.37 -0.54
N SER A 66 3.19 9.02 -1.67
CA SER A 66 2.71 7.67 -1.97
C SER A 66 3.85 6.68 -2.20
N PHE A 67 4.96 7.15 -2.78
CA PHE A 67 6.05 6.30 -3.22
C PHE A 67 6.83 5.70 -2.05
N GLU A 68 7.32 6.54 -1.14
CA GLU A 68 8.07 6.09 0.05
C GLU A 68 7.20 5.20 0.95
N GLU A 69 5.96 5.60 1.19
CA GLU A 69 5.03 4.84 2.03
C GLU A 69 4.65 3.50 1.38
N GLN A 70 4.46 3.44 0.05
CA GLN A 70 4.20 2.19 -0.65
C GLN A 70 5.42 1.25 -0.61
N LEU A 71 6.64 1.78 -0.77
CA LEU A 71 7.87 0.99 -0.67
C LEU A 71 8.04 0.42 0.74
N ALA A 72 7.82 1.25 1.78
CA ALA A 72 7.81 0.81 3.16
C ALA A 72 6.77 -0.30 3.41
N PHE A 73 5.58 -0.17 2.83
CA PHE A 73 4.53 -1.19 2.95
C PHE A 73 4.92 -2.51 2.28
N GLN A 74 5.53 -2.46 1.09
CA GLN A 74 6.02 -3.66 0.41
C GLN A 74 7.10 -4.37 1.22
N ASN A 75 8.04 -3.61 1.79
CA ASN A 75 9.06 -4.14 2.69
C ASN A 75 8.45 -4.74 3.96
N ALA A 76 7.46 -4.07 4.56
CA ALA A 76 6.74 -4.56 5.74
C ALA A 76 6.01 -5.88 5.43
N LEU A 77 5.33 -5.97 4.29
CA LEU A 77 4.66 -7.18 3.85
C LEU A 77 5.66 -8.32 3.64
N ASN A 78 6.80 -8.05 3.02
CA ASN A 78 7.84 -9.06 2.82
C ASN A 78 8.43 -9.56 4.16
N GLN A 79 8.69 -8.66 5.11
CA GLN A 79 9.13 -9.02 6.45
C GLN A 79 8.07 -9.87 7.19
N TYR A 80 6.79 -9.51 7.08
CA TYR A 80 5.70 -10.26 7.69
C TYR A 80 5.55 -11.66 7.08
N ILE A 81 5.55 -11.76 5.75
CA ILE A 81 5.51 -13.05 5.04
C ILE A 81 6.72 -13.90 5.43
N SER A 82 7.92 -13.32 5.49
CA SER A 82 9.14 -14.02 5.93
C SER A 82 9.05 -14.56 7.35
N SER A 83 8.28 -13.89 8.23
CA SER A 83 8.01 -14.36 9.59
C SER A 83 7.00 -15.51 9.65
N VAL A 84 6.10 -15.61 8.65
CA VAL A 84 5.05 -16.65 8.60
C VAL A 84 5.56 -17.89 7.84
N ASP A 85 6.16 -17.70 6.67
CA ASP A 85 6.64 -18.77 5.80
C ASP A 85 7.94 -18.35 5.06
N ILE A 86 9.04 -18.99 5.45
CA ILE A 86 10.39 -18.68 4.95
C ILE A 86 10.60 -19.24 3.53
N ASP A 87 9.95 -20.35 3.18
CA ASP A 87 10.11 -21.00 1.87
C ASP A 87 9.37 -20.22 0.78
N TYR A 88 8.20 -19.69 1.09
CA TYR A 88 7.46 -18.80 0.18
C TYR A 88 8.20 -17.47 -0.05
N ALA A 89 8.83 -16.91 0.98
CA ALA A 89 9.63 -15.68 0.88
C ALA A 89 10.89 -15.84 0.00
N LYS A 90 11.52 -17.03 0.00
CA LYS A 90 12.71 -17.34 -0.83
C LYS A 90 12.41 -17.45 -2.32
N GLY A 91 11.14 -17.45 -2.73
CA GLY A 91 10.72 -17.55 -4.12
C GLY A 91 11.12 -16.37 -5.03
N ASN A 92 11.83 -15.35 -4.51
CA ASN A 92 12.29 -14.16 -5.24
C ASN A 92 11.20 -13.46 -6.07
N LYS A 93 9.95 -13.44 -5.57
CA LYS A 93 8.87 -12.65 -6.17
C LYS A 93 8.69 -11.38 -5.36
N GLU A 94 8.74 -10.23 -6.02
CA GLU A 94 8.38 -8.96 -5.40
C GLU A 94 6.90 -9.00 -4.99
N PHE A 95 6.62 -8.73 -3.72
CA PHE A 95 5.26 -8.63 -3.21
C PHE A 95 4.73 -7.22 -3.42
N PHE A 96 3.51 -7.12 -3.96
CA PHE A 96 2.85 -5.87 -4.23
C PHE A 96 1.71 -5.64 -3.25
N VAL A 97 1.47 -4.37 -2.94
CA VAL A 97 0.33 -3.94 -2.15
C VAL A 97 -0.59 -3.14 -3.07
N ALA A 98 -1.87 -3.51 -3.08
CA ALA A 98 -2.93 -2.75 -3.70
C ALA A 98 -3.76 -2.09 -2.62
N PHE A 99 -4.26 -0.90 -2.90
CA PHE A 99 -5.12 -0.17 -1.98
C PHE A 99 -6.53 -0.09 -2.53
N GLU A 100 -7.51 -0.36 -1.67
CA GLU A 100 -8.92 -0.17 -1.94
C GLU A 100 -9.55 0.76 -0.90
N GLY A 101 -10.70 1.34 -1.24
CA GLY A 101 -11.49 2.14 -0.31
C GLY A 101 -11.84 3.53 -0.84
N SER A 102 -12.24 4.42 0.07
CA SER A 102 -12.73 5.76 -0.28
C SER A 102 -11.61 6.78 -0.20
N PHE A 103 -11.15 7.24 -1.36
CA PHE A 103 -10.09 8.26 -1.50
C PHE A 103 -10.62 9.71 -1.30
N GLY A 104 -11.92 9.88 -1.03
CA GLY A 104 -12.54 11.17 -0.75
C GLY A 104 -12.27 12.21 -1.85
N ASN A 105 -11.63 13.33 -1.47
CA ASN A 105 -11.36 14.46 -2.36
C ASN A 105 -10.34 14.16 -3.49
N LYS A 106 -9.67 13.00 -3.48
CA LYS A 106 -8.77 12.56 -4.56
C LYS A 106 -9.45 11.65 -5.59
N HIS A 107 -10.78 11.58 -5.56
CA HIS A 107 -11.57 10.96 -6.62
C HIS A 107 -11.69 11.90 -7.81
N VAL A 108 -11.16 11.49 -8.95
CA VAL A 108 -11.10 12.29 -10.18
C VAL A 108 -11.71 11.52 -11.35
N THR A 109 -12.32 12.25 -12.28
CA THR A 109 -12.76 11.68 -13.56
C THR A 109 -11.65 11.89 -14.61
N PRO A 110 -11.59 11.08 -15.68
CA PRO A 110 -10.67 11.29 -16.79
C PRO A 110 -10.72 12.72 -17.36
N ARG A 111 -11.87 13.41 -17.26
CA ARG A 111 -12.05 14.81 -17.67
C ARG A 111 -11.39 15.81 -16.71
N THR A 112 -11.38 15.51 -15.41
CA THR A 112 -10.77 16.34 -14.35
C THR A 112 -9.28 16.04 -14.16
N LEU A 113 -8.74 15.02 -14.86
CA LEU A 113 -7.32 14.69 -14.89
C LEU A 113 -6.52 15.71 -15.76
N THR A 114 -6.60 16.99 -15.41
CA THR A 114 -5.91 18.07 -16.13
C THR A 114 -4.44 18.15 -15.75
N SER A 115 -3.58 18.70 -16.61
CA SER A 115 -2.12 18.83 -16.40
C SER A 115 -1.68 19.58 -15.12
N ARG A 116 -2.59 20.24 -14.40
CA ARG A 116 -2.33 20.74 -13.03
C ARG A 116 -2.14 19.63 -12.00
N PHE A 117 -2.72 18.45 -12.23
CA PHE A 117 -2.37 17.23 -11.51
C PHE A 117 -0.99 16.71 -11.89
N LYS A 118 -0.40 17.08 -13.04
CA LYS A 118 0.97 16.67 -13.39
C LYS A 118 2.03 17.35 -12.53
N LYS A 119 1.83 18.60 -12.09
CA LYS A 119 2.72 19.20 -11.09
C LYS A 119 2.60 18.50 -9.72
N PHE A 120 1.44 17.90 -9.44
CA PHE A 120 1.28 16.99 -8.31
C PHE A 120 1.96 15.63 -8.58
N ILE A 121 1.83 15.03 -9.77
CA ILE A 121 2.41 13.71 -10.09
C ILE A 121 3.95 13.73 -10.23
N TYR A 122 4.55 14.81 -10.74
CA TYR A 122 6.02 14.89 -10.91
C TYR A 122 6.76 15.54 -9.73
N GLU A 123 6.06 16.25 -8.84
CA GLU A 123 6.67 17.00 -7.72
C GLU A 123 6.12 16.53 -6.35
N HIS A 124 5.01 15.78 -6.28
CA HIS A 124 4.33 15.32 -5.06
C HIS A 124 3.54 13.99 -5.27
N ASP A 125 4.25 12.86 -5.37
CA ASP A 125 3.71 11.49 -5.50
C ASP A 125 2.38 11.27 -4.76
N SER A 126 1.25 11.36 -5.48
CA SER A 126 -0.10 11.34 -4.89
C SER A 126 -1.00 10.27 -5.50
N PHE A 127 -1.53 9.41 -4.66
CA PHE A 127 -2.59 8.46 -5.00
C PHE A 127 -3.88 9.16 -5.43
N CYS A 128 -4.45 8.74 -6.55
CA CYS A 128 -5.74 9.20 -7.06
C CYS A 128 -6.61 8.02 -7.50
N CYS A 129 -7.92 8.18 -7.34
CA CYS A 129 -8.89 7.23 -7.87
C CYS A 129 -9.48 7.75 -9.17
N ILE A 130 -9.39 6.98 -10.26
CA ILE A 130 -9.94 7.34 -11.56
C ILE A 130 -11.15 6.45 -11.86
N THR A 131 -12.28 7.07 -12.18
CA THR A 131 -13.48 6.35 -12.63
C THR A 131 -13.80 6.66 -14.08
N GLY A 132 -13.87 5.63 -14.91
CA GLY A 132 -14.15 5.78 -16.34
C GLY A 132 -14.63 4.48 -16.99
N LEU A 133 -15.10 4.59 -18.23
CA LEU A 133 -15.47 3.44 -19.05
C LEU A 133 -14.23 2.88 -19.75
N ILE A 134 -14.07 1.56 -19.71
CA ILE A 134 -13.03 0.85 -20.46
C ILE A 134 -13.47 0.82 -21.93
N LYS A 135 -12.71 1.46 -22.82
CA LYS A 135 -13.00 1.52 -24.26
C LYS A 135 -12.09 0.65 -25.12
N MET A 136 -10.94 0.24 -24.59
CA MET A 136 -9.94 -0.55 -25.30
C MET A 136 -9.13 -1.38 -24.29
N CYS A 137 -8.91 -2.65 -24.61
CA CYS A 137 -7.96 -3.52 -23.92
C CYS A 137 -6.91 -3.94 -24.95
N THR A 138 -5.63 -3.73 -24.64
CA THR A 138 -4.52 -4.18 -25.48
C THR A 138 -4.07 -5.57 -25.01
N PHE A 139 -3.69 -6.44 -25.94
CA PHE A 139 -3.20 -7.79 -25.68
C PHE A 139 -1.68 -7.78 -25.45
#